data_AF-A0A2H0IAG4-F1
#
_entry.id   AF-A0A2H0IAG4-F1
#
_cell.length_a   1.000
_cell.length_b   1.000
_cell.length_c   1.000
_cell.angle_alpha   90.00
_cell.angle_beta   90.00
_cell.angle_gamma   90.00
#
_symmetry.space_group_name_H-M   'P 1'
#
loop_
_entity.id
_entity.type
_entity.pdbx_description
1 polymer ?
#
loop_
_entity_poly.entity_id
_entity_poly.type
_entity_poly.pdbx_seq_one_letter_code
_entity_poly.pdbx_strand_id
1 'polypeptide(L)'
;MESEILFDPFKSRRQLLLLMMFFWLAYYFIVSLTNLFALLKAAHCLPATWSFASTNFDEMIRVISRYHFGKSSAVFLLGLATCAEGLLFLVFLIALFKRKARPSLTGVAFLAGTAYWALFIIIDEIFIAYFDESAHVKLLILSLLSCFLYFSALSHGEKGGSR
;
A
#
# COMPACT_ATOMS: atom_id res chain seq x y z
N MET A 1 26.20 -8.17 -36.58
CA MET A 1 25.20 -9.12 -36.06
C MET A 1 24.63 -8.51 -34.80
N GLU A 2 23.82 -7.47 -34.98
CA GLU A 2 23.13 -6.79 -33.89
C GLU A 2 21.88 -7.60 -33.60
N SER A 3 21.84 -8.24 -32.44
CA SER A 3 20.62 -8.85 -31.95
C SER A 3 19.64 -7.72 -31.63
N GLU A 4 18.72 -7.43 -32.55
CA GLU A 4 17.52 -6.68 -32.21
C GLU A 4 16.89 -7.35 -30.99
N ILE A 5 16.94 -6.67 -29.85
CA ILE A 5 16.17 -7.04 -28.66
C ILE A 5 14.72 -6.79 -29.06
N LEU A 6 14.10 -7.80 -29.68
CA LEU A 6 12.72 -7.78 -30.11
C LEU A 6 11.85 -7.58 -28.87
N PHE A 7 11.43 -6.34 -28.64
CA PHE A 7 10.54 -5.98 -27.55
C PHE A 7 9.20 -6.70 -27.77
N ASP A 8 8.95 -7.76 -27.01
CA ASP A 8 7.63 -8.39 -26.97
C ASP A 8 6.71 -7.57 -26.05
N PRO A 9 5.77 -6.80 -26.60
CA PRO A 9 4.92 -5.91 -25.82
C PRO A 9 3.99 -6.68 -24.85
N PHE A 10 3.72 -7.98 -25.07
CA PHE A 10 2.91 -8.78 -24.15
C PHE A 10 3.73 -9.27 -22.96
N LYS A 11 4.97 -9.72 -23.20
CA LYS A 11 5.90 -10.13 -22.15
C LYS A 11 6.27 -8.97 -21.24
N SER A 12 6.56 -7.80 -21.81
CA SER A 12 6.91 -6.58 -21.06
C SER A 12 5.77 -6.10 -20.16
N ARG A 13 4.51 -6.15 -20.64
CA ARG A 13 3.33 -5.79 -19.83
C ARG A 13 3.14 -6.71 -18.63
N ARG A 14 3.24 -8.02 -18.83
CA ARG A 14 3.11 -8.99 -17.74
C ARG A 14 4.21 -8.83 -16.69
N GLN A 15 5.44 -8.57 -17.12
CA GLN A 15 6.57 -8.31 -16.23
C GLN A 15 6.37 -7.03 -15.42
N LEU A 16 5.92 -5.94 -16.06
CA LEU A 16 5.59 -4.69 -15.37
C LEU A 16 4.54 -4.92 -14.28
N LEU A 17 3.44 -5.60 -14.59
CA LEU A 17 2.40 -5.88 -13.60
C LEU A 17 2.91 -6.74 -12.43
N LEU A 18 3.78 -7.71 -12.70
CA LEU A 18 4.41 -8.51 -11.64
C LEU A 18 5.29 -7.67 -10.74
N LEU A 19 6.12 -6.80 -11.32
CA LEU A 19 6.98 -5.89 -10.57
C LEU A 19 6.16 -4.94 -9.69
N MET A 20 5.07 -4.39 -10.23
CA MET A 20 4.16 -3.53 -9.48
C MET A 20 3.48 -4.28 -8.33
N MET A 21 2.99 -5.51 -8.57
CA MET A 21 2.40 -6.33 -7.50
C MET A 21 3.42 -6.65 -6.42
N PHE A 22 4.65 -7.01 -6.79
CA PHE A 22 5.71 -7.30 -5.84
C PHE A 22 6.13 -6.07 -5.04
N PHE A 23 6.21 -4.90 -5.69
CA PHE A 23 6.47 -3.62 -5.04
C PHE A 23 5.42 -3.34 -3.94
N TRP A 24 4.14 -3.38 -4.28
CA TRP A 24 3.07 -3.11 -3.30
C TRP A 24 3.00 -4.17 -2.20
N LEU A 25 3.21 -5.44 -2.55
CA LEU A 25 3.31 -6.53 -1.58
C LEU A 25 4.42 -6.26 -0.54
N ALA A 26 5.62 -5.95 -1.01
CA ALA A 26 6.77 -5.67 -0.15
C ALA A 26 6.55 -4.40 0.68
N TYR A 27 5.99 -3.35 0.05
CA TYR A 27 5.68 -2.09 0.72
C TYR A 27 4.73 -2.32 1.91
N TYR A 28 3.56 -2.92 1.67
CA TYR A 28 2.58 -3.13 2.74
C TYR A 28 3.07 -4.10 3.82
N PHE A 29 3.89 -5.09 3.47
CA PHE A 29 4.56 -5.95 4.45
C PHE A 29 5.47 -5.14 5.37
N ILE A 30 6.35 -4.31 4.81
CA ILE A 30 7.32 -3.53 5.58
C ILE A 30 6.61 -2.49 6.46
N VAL A 31 5.64 -1.77 5.92
CA VAL A 31 4.92 -0.74 6.70
C VAL A 31 4.11 -1.38 7.82
N SER A 32 3.35 -2.45 7.55
CA SER A 32 2.61 -3.18 8.59
C SER A 32 3.55 -3.72 9.68
N LEU A 33 4.69 -4.30 9.29
CA LEU A 33 5.65 -4.87 10.24
C LEU A 33 6.31 -3.79 11.11
N THR A 34 6.71 -2.67 10.52
CA THR A 34 7.33 -1.56 11.27
C THR A 34 6.32 -0.85 12.19
N ASN A 35 5.06 -0.72 11.78
CA ASN A 35 3.97 -0.22 12.64
C ASN A 35 3.64 -1.19 13.78
N LEU A 36 3.64 -2.50 13.52
CA LEU A 36 3.49 -3.53 14.55
C LEU A 36 4.59 -3.41 15.61
N PHE A 37 5.84 -3.22 15.21
CA PHE A 37 6.93 -3.02 16.15
C PHE A 37 6.81 -1.71 16.93
N ALA A 38 6.32 -0.64 16.31
CA ALA A 38 6.01 0.61 17.03
C ALA A 38 4.93 0.39 18.11
N LEU A 39 3.88 -0.36 17.80
CA LEU A 39 2.83 -0.73 18.77
C LEU A 39 3.39 -1.60 19.91
N LEU A 40 4.23 -2.59 19.59
CA LEU A 40 4.88 -3.44 20.61
C LEU A 40 5.82 -2.64 21.51
N LYS A 41 6.54 -1.64 20.97
CA LYS A 41 7.32 -0.70 21.79
C LYS A 41 6.41 0.15 22.69
N ALA A 42 5.30 0.66 22.16
CA ALA A 42 4.34 1.47 22.91
C ALA A 42 3.67 0.70 24.07
N ALA A 43 3.53 -0.62 23.90
CA ALA A 43 3.03 -1.58 24.90
C ALA A 43 4.14 -2.11 25.85
N HIS A 44 5.38 -1.63 25.73
CA HIS A 44 6.53 -2.09 26.51
C HIS A 44 6.89 -3.57 26.32
N CYS A 45 6.46 -4.20 25.22
CA CYS A 45 6.86 -5.56 24.84
C CYS A 45 8.25 -5.60 24.18
N LEU A 46 8.76 -4.45 23.73
CA LEU A 46 10.09 -4.30 23.14
C LEU A 46 10.90 -3.23 23.88
N PRO A 47 12.24 -3.34 23.90
CA PRO A 47 13.11 -2.31 24.46
C PRO A 47 12.92 -0.96 23.76
N ALA A 48 13.06 0.14 24.50
CA ALA A 48 13.03 1.48 23.92
C ALA A 48 14.11 1.69 22.83
N THR A 49 15.24 0.98 22.95
CA THR A 49 16.37 0.98 22.01
C THR A 49 16.12 0.19 20.72
N TRP A 50 14.99 -0.52 20.58
CA TRP A 50 14.66 -1.24 19.36
C TRP A 50 14.48 -0.26 18.19
N SER A 51 15.32 -0.40 17.16
CA SER A 51 15.42 0.56 16.05
C SER A 51 14.50 0.26 14.88
N PHE A 52 14.11 -1.00 14.68
CA PHE A 52 13.26 -1.41 13.56
C PHE A 52 11.77 -1.22 13.92
N ALA A 53 11.34 0.04 13.96
CA ALA A 53 9.97 0.46 14.20
C ALA A 53 9.70 1.78 13.43
N SER A 54 8.45 2.01 13.02
CA SER A 54 8.07 3.25 12.35
C SER A 54 8.02 4.43 13.33
N THR A 55 8.11 5.65 12.79
CA THR A 55 7.87 6.90 13.54
C THR A 55 6.39 7.27 13.56
N ASN A 56 5.53 6.55 12.82
CA ASN A 56 4.10 6.82 12.68
C ASN A 56 3.36 6.87 14.02
N PHE A 57 3.80 6.14 15.05
CA PHE A 57 3.16 6.21 16.37
C PHE A 57 3.34 7.59 17.02
N ASP A 58 4.57 8.13 16.97
CA ASP A 58 4.90 9.42 17.56
C ASP A 58 4.27 10.57 16.76
N GLU A 59 4.25 10.44 15.42
CA GLU A 59 3.54 11.34 14.52
C GLU A 59 2.03 11.35 14.82
N MET A 60 1.43 10.17 14.98
CA MET A 60 0.01 10.06 15.29
C MET A 60 -0.34 10.67 16.64
N ILE A 61 0.48 10.47 17.68
CA ILE A 61 0.32 11.17 18.97
C ILE A 61 0.35 12.69 18.75
N ARG A 62 1.31 13.20 17.99
CA ARG A 62 1.47 14.62 17.70
C ARG A 62 0.26 15.21 16.96
N VAL A 63 -0.31 14.47 16.01
CA VAL A 63 -1.50 14.88 15.26
C VAL A 63 -2.71 14.98 16.20
N ILE A 64 -3.01 13.88 16.90
CA ILE A 64 -4.27 13.79 17.66
C ILE A 64 -4.24 14.57 18.97
N SER A 65 -3.06 14.88 19.52
CA SER A 65 -2.94 15.66 20.75
C SER A 65 -3.51 17.07 20.62
N ARG A 66 -3.60 17.60 19.39
CA ARG A 66 -4.25 18.89 19.10
C ARG A 66 -5.75 18.91 19.47
N TYR A 67 -6.36 17.73 19.52
CA TYR A 67 -7.78 17.54 19.83
C TYR A 67 -7.98 16.94 21.23
N HIS A 68 -6.96 17.02 22.10
CA HIS A 68 -6.98 16.46 23.45
C HIS A 68 -7.17 14.94 23.54
N PHE A 69 -6.92 14.21 22.44
CA PHE A 69 -6.87 12.76 22.48
C PHE A 69 -5.58 12.25 23.12
N GLY A 70 -5.68 11.14 23.86
CA GLY A 70 -4.56 10.54 24.57
C GLY A 70 -3.87 9.41 23.81
N LYS A 71 -2.82 8.85 24.43
CA LYS A 71 -2.01 7.73 23.90
C LYS A 71 -2.86 6.53 23.45
N SER A 72 -3.94 6.20 24.16
CA SER A 72 -4.81 5.07 23.81
C SER A 72 -5.48 5.24 22.44
N SER A 73 -5.86 6.47 22.08
CA SER A 73 -6.42 6.77 20.75
C SER A 73 -5.37 6.58 19.65
N ALA A 74 -4.11 6.96 19.89
CA ALA A 74 -3.01 6.70 18.95
C ALA A 74 -2.75 5.20 18.77
N VAL A 75 -2.78 4.42 19.87
CA VAL A 75 -2.65 2.96 19.80
C VAL A 75 -3.77 2.35 18.96
N PHE A 76 -5.02 2.80 19.17
CA PHE A 76 -6.16 2.32 18.40
C PHE A 76 -6.04 2.65 16.90
N LEU A 77 -5.75 3.91 16.57
CA LEU A 77 -5.64 4.37 15.18
C LEU A 77 -4.46 3.72 14.45
N LEU A 78 -3.28 3.63 15.09
CA LEU A 78 -2.13 2.95 14.50
C LEU A 78 -2.40 1.45 14.37
N GLY A 79 -3.08 0.84 15.35
CA GLY A 79 -3.53 -0.55 15.27
C GLY A 79 -4.45 -0.79 14.07
N LEU A 80 -5.41 0.12 13.83
CA LEU A 80 -6.31 0.05 12.68
C LEU A 80 -5.55 0.16 11.36
N ALA A 81 -4.63 1.12 11.24
CA ALA A 81 -3.76 1.28 10.08
C ALA A 81 -2.90 0.03 9.84
N THR A 82 -2.26 -0.49 10.89
CA THR A 82 -1.42 -1.70 10.86
C THR A 82 -2.20 -2.92 10.35
N CYS A 83 -3.43 -3.09 10.83
CA CYS A 83 -4.33 -4.18 10.40
C CYS A 83 -4.75 -4.02 8.94
N ALA A 84 -5.07 -2.79 8.51
CA ALA A 84 -5.42 -2.52 7.12
C ALA A 84 -4.25 -2.78 6.16
N GLU A 85 -3.03 -2.36 6.52
CA GLU A 85 -1.81 -2.64 5.77
C GLU A 85 -1.51 -4.13 5.70
N GLY A 86 -1.65 -4.84 6.81
CA GLY A 86 -1.51 -6.30 6.87
C GLY A 86 -2.52 -7.01 5.99
N LEU A 87 -3.78 -6.54 5.98
CA LEU A 87 -4.82 -7.06 5.09
C LEU A 87 -4.48 -6.79 3.62
N LEU A 88 -4.01 -5.60 3.28
CA LEU A 88 -3.58 -5.27 1.91
C LEU A 88 -2.41 -6.16 1.47
N PHE A 89 -1.42 -6.38 2.33
CA PHE A 89 -0.36 -7.35 2.10
C PHE A 89 -0.93 -8.73 1.75
N LEU A 90 -1.87 -9.25 2.55
CA LEU A 90 -2.51 -10.54 2.28
C LEU A 90 -3.28 -10.57 0.96
N VAL A 91 -4.01 -9.49 0.63
CA VAL A 91 -4.75 -9.39 -0.63
C VAL A 91 -3.80 -9.40 -1.83
N PHE A 92 -2.70 -8.64 -1.78
CA PHE A 92 -1.67 -8.67 -2.83
C PHE A 92 -0.98 -10.04 -2.93
N LEU A 93 -0.71 -10.68 -1.79
CA LEU A 93 -0.10 -12.02 -1.73
C LEU A 93 -0.99 -13.05 -2.40
N ILE A 94 -2.27 -13.08 -2.01
CA ILE A 94 -3.26 -14.00 -2.57
C ILE A 94 -3.45 -13.71 -4.06
N ALA A 95 -3.52 -12.44 -4.48
CA ALA A 95 -3.64 -12.06 -5.88
C ALA A 95 -2.46 -12.57 -6.73
N LEU A 96 -1.24 -12.57 -6.18
CA LEU A 96 -0.04 -13.05 -6.86
C LEU A 96 -0.11 -14.56 -7.14
N PHE A 97 -0.59 -15.35 -6.17
CA PHE A 97 -0.69 -16.81 -6.29
C PHE A 97 -1.99 -17.29 -6.97
N LYS A 98 -3.11 -16.58 -6.83
CA LYS A 98 -4.43 -16.97 -7.38
C LYS A 98 -4.79 -16.24 -8.67
N ARG A 99 -3.83 -16.14 -9.59
CA ARG A 99 -3.95 -15.42 -10.87
C ARG A 99 -5.11 -15.84 -11.80
N LYS A 100 -5.73 -17.02 -11.58
CA LYS A 100 -6.78 -17.58 -12.45
C LYS A 100 -8.22 -17.28 -11.97
N ALA A 101 -8.44 -16.59 -10.86
CA ALA A 101 -9.79 -16.32 -10.33
C ALA A 101 -10.50 -15.14 -11.04
N ARG A 102 -11.82 -15.25 -11.27
CA ARG A 102 -12.70 -14.13 -11.68
C ARG A 102 -13.65 -13.76 -10.52
N PRO A 103 -13.86 -12.46 -10.20
CA PRO A 103 -13.12 -11.29 -10.69
C PRO A 103 -11.64 -11.40 -10.33
N SER A 104 -10.80 -10.74 -11.13
CA SER A 104 -9.35 -10.76 -10.91
C SER A 104 -9.05 -10.14 -9.54
N LEU A 105 -8.64 -10.97 -8.58
CA LEU A 105 -8.18 -10.54 -7.25
C LEU A 105 -7.08 -9.48 -7.33
N THR A 106 -6.35 -9.41 -8.44
CA THR A 106 -5.36 -8.36 -8.69
C THR A 106 -6.01 -6.97 -8.82
N GLY A 107 -7.16 -6.87 -9.49
CA GLY A 107 -7.88 -5.61 -9.61
C GLY A 107 -8.42 -5.14 -8.27
N VAL A 108 -8.95 -6.07 -7.46
CA VAL A 108 -9.38 -5.77 -6.09
C VAL A 108 -8.22 -5.26 -5.24
N ALA A 109 -7.04 -5.86 -5.35
CA ALA A 109 -5.84 -5.42 -4.64
C ALA A 109 -5.45 -3.97 -4.96
N PHE A 110 -5.39 -3.61 -6.26
CA PHE A 110 -5.06 -2.26 -6.68
C PHE A 110 -6.12 -1.23 -6.26
N LEU A 111 -7.40 -1.55 -6.38
CA LEU A 111 -8.48 -0.66 -5.93
C LEU A 111 -8.46 -0.47 -4.41
N ALA A 112 -8.28 -1.54 -3.63
CA ALA A 112 -8.20 -1.47 -2.18
C ALA A 112 -6.98 -0.65 -1.71
N GLY A 113 -5.81 -0.86 -2.33
CA GLY A 113 -4.61 -0.07 -2.03
C GLY A 113 -4.77 1.41 -2.38
N THR A 114 -5.47 1.72 -3.47
CA THR A 114 -5.77 3.11 -3.85
C THR A 114 -6.74 3.76 -2.87
N ALA A 115 -7.81 3.04 -2.50
CA ALA A 115 -8.78 3.52 -1.52
C ALA A 115 -8.15 3.77 -0.14
N TYR A 116 -7.19 2.92 0.25
CA TYR A 116 -6.40 3.10 1.46
C TYR A 116 -5.66 4.44 1.46
N TRP A 117 -4.91 4.76 0.42
CA TRP A 117 -4.19 6.04 0.35
C TRP A 117 -5.11 7.24 0.22
N ALA A 118 -6.24 7.10 -0.49
CA ALA A 118 -7.24 8.15 -0.55
C ALA A 118 -7.83 8.46 0.83
N LEU A 119 -8.03 7.43 1.67
CA LEU A 119 -8.49 7.61 3.05
C LEU A 119 -7.46 8.38 3.90
N PHE A 120 -6.15 8.15 3.71
CA PHE A 120 -5.11 8.93 4.40
C PHE A 120 -5.17 10.41 4.05
N ILE A 121 -5.41 10.77 2.78
CA ILE A 121 -5.62 12.18 2.39
C ILE A 121 -6.83 12.80 3.09
N ILE A 122 -7.93 12.06 3.22
CA ILE A 122 -9.12 12.51 3.95
C ILE A 122 -8.80 12.69 5.44
N ILE A 123 -8.05 11.75 6.03
CA ILE A 123 -7.62 11.82 7.42
C ILE A 123 -6.69 13.02 7.66
N ASP A 124 -5.75 13.29 6.75
CA ASP A 124 -4.84 14.44 6.83
C ASP A 124 -5.62 15.75 6.90
N GLU A 125 -6.70 15.88 6.12
CA GLU A 125 -7.56 17.05 6.13
C GLU A 125 -8.39 17.16 7.42
N ILE A 126 -8.96 16.05 7.92
CA ILE A 126 -9.74 16.03 9.16
C ILE A 126 -8.88 16.46 10.37
N PHE A 127 -7.63 16.00 10.42
CA PHE A 127 -6.73 16.26 11.54
C PHE A 127 -5.73 17.42 11.30
N ILE A 128 -5.81 18.09 10.15
CA ILE A 128 -4.93 19.21 9.76
C ILE A 128 -3.44 18.78 9.85
N ALA A 129 -3.13 17.59 9.32
CA ALA A 129 -1.83 16.92 9.43
C ALA A 129 -0.90 17.18 8.22
N TYR A 130 -0.82 18.43 7.75
CA TYR A 130 -0.13 18.80 6.51
C TYR A 130 1.38 18.55 6.45
N PHE A 131 2.01 18.17 7.56
CA PHE A 131 3.45 17.90 7.57
C PHE A 131 3.80 16.55 6.91
N ASP A 132 2.89 15.57 6.93
CA ASP A 132 3.09 14.25 6.29
C ASP A 132 2.36 14.13 4.94
N GLU A 133 1.52 15.10 4.60
CA GLU A 133 0.67 15.09 3.40
C GLU A 133 1.47 14.82 2.12
N SER A 134 2.69 15.37 1.99
CA SER A 134 3.54 15.15 0.81
C SER A 134 3.83 13.67 0.56
N ALA A 135 4.02 12.88 1.62
CA ALA A 135 4.27 11.44 1.51
C ALA A 135 2.99 10.70 1.08
N HIS A 136 1.87 10.99 1.72
CA HIS A 136 0.58 10.37 1.39
C HIS A 136 0.12 10.71 -0.03
N VAL A 137 0.30 11.95 -0.49
CA VAL A 137 -0.03 12.35 -1.87
C VAL A 137 0.81 11.60 -2.88
N LYS A 138 2.13 11.47 -2.66
CA LYS A 138 3.02 10.71 -3.56
C LYS A 138 2.60 9.24 -3.64
N LEU A 139 2.23 8.64 -2.51
CA LEU A 139 1.79 7.24 -2.44
C LEU A 139 0.42 7.05 -3.11
N LEU A 140 -0.51 8.00 -2.93
CA LEU A 140 -1.79 8.02 -3.65
C LEU A 140 -1.56 8.12 -5.16
N ILE A 141 -0.75 9.06 -5.64
CA ILE A 141 -0.43 9.20 -7.07
C ILE A 141 0.16 7.90 -7.61
N LEU A 142 1.12 7.30 -6.90
CA LEU A 142 1.74 6.04 -7.32
C LEU A 142 0.73 4.89 -7.37
N SER A 143 -0.22 4.84 -6.42
CA SER A 143 -1.29 3.83 -6.41
C SER A 143 -2.30 4.04 -7.54
N LEU A 144 -2.67 5.29 -7.85
CA LEU A 144 -3.56 5.65 -8.95
C LEU A 144 -2.93 5.28 -10.30
N LEU A 145 -1.65 5.62 -10.50
CA LEU A 145 -0.90 5.22 -11.69
C LEU A 145 -0.83 3.70 -11.80
N SER A 146 -0.59 3.01 -10.69
CA SER A 146 -0.53 1.55 -10.67
C SER A 146 -1.86 0.90 -11.05
N CYS A 147 -2.95 1.43 -10.48
CA CYS A 147 -4.30 1.00 -10.74
C CYS A 147 -4.70 1.27 -12.21
N PHE A 148 -4.40 2.46 -12.71
CA PHE A 148 -4.63 2.83 -14.11
C PHE A 148 -3.91 1.87 -15.07
N LEU A 149 -2.60 1.67 -14.89
CA LEU A 149 -1.81 0.77 -15.73
C LEU A 149 -2.34 -0.66 -15.73
N TYR A 150 -2.81 -1.14 -14.57
CA TYR A 150 -3.44 -2.46 -14.47
C TYR A 150 -4.71 -2.56 -15.32
N PHE A 151 -5.64 -1.61 -15.19
CA PHE A 151 -6.90 -1.63 -15.95
C PHE A 151 -6.69 -1.35 -17.45
N SER A 152 -5.74 -0.49 -17.81
CA SER A 152 -5.34 -0.29 -19.22
C SER A 152 -4.78 -1.58 -19.84
N ALA A 153 -4.02 -2.37 -19.07
CA ALA A 153 -3.51 -3.65 -19.57
C ALA A 153 -4.62 -4.68 -19.84
N LEU A 154 -5.72 -4.64 -19.06
CA LEU A 154 -6.88 -5.52 -19.29
C LEU A 154 -7.67 -5.14 -20.54
N SER A 155 -7.95 -3.84 -20.76
CA SER A 155 -8.79 -3.37 -21.86
C SER A 155 -8.19 -3.64 -23.26
N HIS A 156 -6.86 -3.75 -23.34
CA HIS A 156 -6.16 -4.14 -24.57
C HIS A 156 -6.10 -5.67 -24.79
N GLY A 157 -6.29 -6.48 -23.75
CA GLY A 157 -6.32 -7.94 -23.86
C GLY A 157 -7.60 -8.46 -24.50
N GLU A 158 -8.75 -7.80 -24.27
CA GLU A 158 -10.04 -8.23 -24.80
C GLU A 158 -10.20 -7.98 -26.31
N LYS A 159 -9.49 -6.99 -26.87
CA LYS A 159 -9.57 -6.67 -28.31
C LYS A 159 -8.77 -7.63 -29.21
N GLY A 160 -7.88 -8.45 -28.66
CA GLY A 160 -7.02 -9.37 -29.41
C GLY A 160 -7.52 -10.81 -29.53
N GLY A 161 -8.60 -11.18 -28.82
CA GLY A 161 -9.11 -12.55 -28.73
C GLY A 161 -10.27 -12.89 -29.66
N SER A 162 -10.64 -11.99 -30.59
CA SER A 162 -11.65 -12.23 -31.61
C SER A 162 -10.99 -12.47 -32.97
N ARG A 163 -10.35 -13.64 -33.14
CA ARG A 163 -10.05 -14.24 -34.44
C ARG A 163 -10.15 -15.75 -34.35
#